data_AF-A0A537IXR5-F1
#
_entry.id   AF-A0A537IXR5-F1
#
_cell.length_a   1.000
_cell.length_b   1.000
_cell.length_c   1.000
_cell.angle_alpha   90.00
_cell.angle_beta   90.00
_cell.angle_gamma   90.00
#
_symmetry.space_group_name_H-M   'P 1'
#
loop_
_entity.id
_entity.type
_entity.pdbx_description
1 polymer ?
#
loop_
_entity_poly.entity_id
_entity_poly.type
_entity_poly.pdbx_seq_one_letter_code
_entity_poly.pdbx_strand_id
1 'polypeptide(L)'
;MPSRLSEIVHHPLSPFTKRAFYAIVVLAIVMAVGTVGLMVIEGWGLVASFYFMALLATAEGPAATPATDVGKIFAAIIAFFSIGAAISAITFTFGPLFGSVLKVGARYLEKEEDRLKDKLEHKNSDSKTHSC
;
A
#
# COMPACT_ATOMS: atom_id res chain seq x y z
N MET A 1 37.33 2.51 9.41
CA MET A 1 36.52 3.63 8.89
C MET A 1 36.01 3.25 7.50
N PRO A 2 34.70 3.35 7.17
CA PRO A 2 33.51 2.92 7.90
C PRO A 2 32.76 1.79 7.14
N SER A 3 32.48 0.66 7.79
CA SER A 3 31.59 -0.40 7.28
C SER A 3 30.27 -0.45 8.07
N ARG A 4 29.71 0.73 8.37
CA ARG A 4 28.44 0.93 9.10
C ARG A 4 27.23 1.05 8.16
N LEU A 5 27.40 0.75 6.87
CA LEU A 5 26.33 0.82 5.86
C LEU A 5 25.65 -0.54 5.60
N SER A 6 26.31 -1.66 5.92
CA SER A 6 25.73 -3.01 5.75
C SER A 6 24.77 -3.42 6.87
N GLU A 7 24.77 -2.72 8.00
CA GLU A 7 23.96 -3.05 9.18
C GLU A 7 22.53 -2.47 9.11
N ILE A 8 22.34 -1.39 8.33
CA ILE A 8 21.02 -0.79 8.09
C ILE A 8 20.17 -1.65 7.13
N VAL A 9 20.82 -2.46 6.29
CA VAL A 9 20.13 -3.35 5.33
C VAL A 9 19.48 -4.55 6.04
N HIS A 10 19.89 -4.87 7.27
CA HIS A 10 19.38 -6.02 8.03
C HIS A 10 18.33 -5.67 9.10
N HIS A 11 17.75 -4.47 9.10
CA HIS A 11 16.79 -4.08 10.13
C HIS A 11 15.47 -4.90 10.02
N PRO A 12 14.97 -5.49 11.13
CA PRO A 12 13.80 -6.38 11.20
C PRO A 12 12.41 -5.76 10.91
N LEU A 13 12.35 -4.62 10.21
CA LEU A 13 11.12 -4.12 9.57
C LEU A 13 10.83 -4.83 8.23
N SER A 14 11.50 -5.97 7.97
CA SER A 14 11.42 -6.76 6.75
C SER A 14 10.56 -8.04 6.92
N PRO A 15 9.23 -7.96 6.76
CA PRO A 15 8.41 -9.14 6.49
C PRO A 15 7.93 -9.24 5.03
N PHE A 16 8.13 -8.22 4.17
CA PHE A 16 7.41 -8.09 2.89
C PHE A 16 8.23 -7.67 1.66
N THR A 17 9.55 -7.49 1.78
CA THR A 17 10.37 -6.87 0.72
C THR A 17 10.23 -7.55 -0.63
N LYS A 18 10.15 -8.89 -0.68
CA LYS A 18 10.00 -9.61 -1.96
C LYS A 18 8.65 -9.34 -2.62
N ARG A 19 7.54 -9.42 -1.88
CA ARG A 19 6.18 -9.19 -2.43
C ARG A 19 5.96 -7.73 -2.81
N ALA A 20 6.39 -6.80 -1.96
CA ALA A 20 6.36 -5.37 -2.26
C ALA A 20 7.24 -5.04 -3.47
N PHE A 21 8.46 -5.59 -3.53
CA PHE A 21 9.34 -5.45 -4.68
C PHE A 21 8.73 -6.01 -5.95
N TYR A 22 8.16 -7.22 -5.92
CA TYR A 22 7.46 -7.78 -7.09
C TYR A 22 6.30 -6.89 -7.53
N ALA A 23 5.50 -6.35 -6.61
CA ALA A 23 4.39 -5.48 -6.95
C ALA A 23 4.86 -4.15 -7.56
N ILE A 24 5.93 -3.55 -7.03
CA ILE A 24 6.55 -2.34 -7.60
C ILE A 24 7.13 -2.63 -8.99
N VAL A 25 7.79 -3.77 -9.17
CA VAL A 25 8.35 -4.18 -10.47
C VAL A 25 7.23 -4.43 -11.48
N VAL A 26 6.15 -5.11 -11.09
CA VAL A 26 4.98 -5.31 -11.96
C VAL A 26 4.35 -3.97 -12.34
N LEU A 27 4.19 -3.05 -11.38
CA LEU A 27 3.70 -1.71 -11.67
C LEU A 27 4.62 -0.97 -12.65
N ALA A 28 5.94 -1.03 -12.46
CA ALA A 28 6.91 -0.41 -13.36
C ALA A 28 6.83 -0.99 -14.78
N ILE A 29 6.67 -2.32 -14.91
CA ILE A 29 6.49 -2.98 -16.21
C ILE A 29 5.20 -2.54 -16.87
N VAL A 30 4.08 -2.51 -16.14
CA VAL A 30 2.78 -2.07 -16.68
C VAL A 30 2.85 -0.61 -17.14
N MET A 31 3.48 0.25 -16.36
CA MET A 31 3.71 1.66 -16.72
C MET A 31 4.57 1.78 -17.99
N ALA A 32 5.65 1.02 -18.09
CA ALA A 32 6.53 1.02 -19.27
C ALA A 32 5.81 0.51 -20.52
N VAL A 33 5.13 -0.64 -20.44
CA VAL A 33 4.37 -1.24 -21.55
C VAL A 33 3.25 -0.31 -22.00
N GLY A 34 2.49 0.26 -21.06
CA GLY A 34 1.44 1.24 -21.37
C GLY A 34 1.97 2.49 -22.04
N THR A 35 3.08 3.05 -21.52
CA THR A 35 3.72 4.25 -22.08
C THR A 35 4.19 3.99 -23.50
N VAL A 36 4.96 2.92 -23.72
CA VAL A 36 5.46 2.57 -25.06
C VAL A 36 4.32 2.23 -26.01
N GLY A 37 3.29 1.52 -25.54
CA GLY A 37 2.11 1.20 -26.34
C GLY A 37 1.39 2.45 -26.85
N LEU A 38 1.19 3.46 -25.99
CA LEU A 38 0.60 4.74 -26.41
C LEU A 38 1.52 5.52 -27.36
N MET A 39 2.83 5.50 -27.15
CA MET A 39 3.77 6.12 -28.09
C MET A 39 3.69 5.50 -29.48
N VAL A 40 3.54 4.17 -29.57
CA VAL A 40 3.49 3.45 -30.84
C VAL A 40 2.12 3.55 -31.51
N ILE A 41 1.03 3.41 -30.75
CA ILE A 41 -0.34 3.35 -31.29
C ILE A 41 -0.88 4.75 -31.60
N GLU A 42 -0.65 5.72 -30.72
CA GLU A 42 -1.19 7.08 -30.83
C GLU A 42 -0.15 8.10 -31.30
N GLY A 43 1.13 7.71 -31.41
CA GLY A 43 2.20 8.63 -31.81
C GLY A 43 2.52 9.70 -30.77
N TRP A 44 2.09 9.52 -29.52
CA TRP A 44 2.30 10.49 -28.45
C TRP A 44 3.77 10.55 -28.01
N GLY A 45 4.20 11.71 -27.52
CA GLY A 45 5.52 11.86 -26.91
C GLY A 45 5.64 11.14 -25.57
N LEU A 46 6.85 10.71 -25.19
CA LEU A 46 7.13 9.95 -23.96
C LEU A 46 6.46 10.54 -22.71
N VAL A 47 6.58 11.85 -22.51
CA VAL A 47 6.04 12.55 -21.33
C VAL A 47 4.51 12.52 -21.32
N ALA A 48 3.88 12.75 -22.47
CA ALA A 48 2.42 12.73 -22.60
C ALA A 48 1.86 11.31 -22.37
N SER A 49 2.52 10.30 -22.94
CA SER A 49 2.16 8.89 -22.74
C SER A 49 2.33 8.45 -21.29
N PHE A 50 3.43 8.83 -20.64
CA PHE A 50 3.67 8.50 -19.23
C PHE A 50 2.68 9.23 -18.31
N TYR A 51 2.38 10.50 -18.59
CA TYR A 51 1.39 11.28 -17.85
C TYR A 51 -0.01 10.65 -17.94
N PHE A 52 -0.44 10.26 -19.15
CA PHE A 52 -1.70 9.54 -19.34
C PHE A 52 -1.72 8.21 -18.54
N MET A 53 -0.62 7.45 -18.56
CA MET A 53 -0.51 6.22 -17.77
C MET A 53 -0.60 6.47 -16.27
N ALA A 54 -0.02 7.57 -15.77
CA ALA A 54 -0.12 7.94 -14.36
C ALA A 54 -1.58 8.22 -13.97
N LEU A 55 -2.31 8.99 -14.78
CA LEU A 55 -3.74 9.27 -14.56
C LEU A 55 -4.62 8.01 -14.61
N LEU A 56 -4.28 7.05 -15.47
CA LEU A 56 -4.97 5.74 -15.50
C LEU A 56 -4.66 4.92 -14.24
N ALA A 57 -3.40 4.84 -13.82
CA ALA A 57 -3.00 4.03 -12.67
C ALA A 57 -3.58 4.56 -11.34
N THR A 58 -3.80 5.87 -11.24
CA THR A 58 -4.43 6.53 -10.08
C THR A 58 -5.95 6.59 -10.16
N ALA A 59 -6.55 6.13 -11.27
CA ALA A 59 -7.98 6.23 -11.55
C ALA A 59 -8.54 7.68 -11.53
N GLU A 60 -7.70 8.69 -11.79
CA GLU A 60 -8.12 10.09 -11.93
C GLU A 60 -8.85 10.32 -13.27
N GLY A 61 -8.45 9.56 -14.29
CA GLY A 61 -8.98 9.68 -15.65
C GLY A 61 -8.14 10.66 -16.48
N PRO A 62 -7.82 10.31 -17.74
CA PRO A 62 -6.95 11.13 -18.57
C PRO A 62 -7.68 12.34 -19.15
N ALA A 63 -7.00 13.50 -19.19
CA ALA A 63 -7.55 14.73 -19.76
C ALA A 63 -7.79 14.66 -21.28
N ALA A 64 -7.10 13.75 -21.98
CA ALA A 64 -7.25 13.50 -23.40
C ALA A 64 -7.47 12.01 -23.64
N THR A 65 -8.39 11.64 -24.52
CA THR A 65 -8.65 10.25 -24.89
C THR A 65 -7.85 9.86 -26.14
N PRO A 66 -7.42 8.59 -26.27
CA PRO A 66 -6.83 8.09 -27.51
C PRO A 66 -7.77 8.34 -28.70
N ALA A 67 -7.21 8.81 -29.82
CA ALA A 67 -7.99 9.17 -31.00
C ALA A 67 -8.39 7.93 -31.79
N THR A 68 -7.55 6.90 -31.80
CA THR A 68 -7.78 5.67 -32.56
C THR A 68 -8.61 4.66 -31.75
N ASP A 69 -9.42 3.87 -32.43
CA ASP A 69 -10.20 2.81 -31.76
C ASP A 69 -9.31 1.72 -31.17
N VAL A 70 -8.18 1.44 -31.82
CA VAL A 70 -7.14 0.53 -31.30
C VAL A 70 -6.56 1.08 -30.00
N GLY A 71 -6.23 2.37 -29.95
CA GLY A 71 -5.71 3.04 -28.76
C GLY A 71 -6.72 3.07 -27.61
N LYS A 72 -8.01 3.24 -27.90
CA LYS A 72 -9.08 3.17 -26.88
C LYS A 72 -9.18 1.77 -26.27
N ILE A 73 -9.18 0.72 -27.10
CA ILE A 73 -9.21 -0.67 -26.63
C ILE A 73 -7.95 -0.98 -25.82
N PHE A 74 -6.77 -0.57 -26.31
CA PHE A 74 -5.51 -0.73 -25.60
C PHE A 74 -5.54 -0.04 -24.23
N ALA A 75 -5.96 1.23 -24.18
CA ALA A 75 -6.07 2.01 -22.95
C ALA A 75 -7.06 1.38 -21.96
N ALA A 76 -8.19 0.84 -22.44
CA ALA A 76 -9.16 0.15 -21.60
C ALA A 76 -8.54 -1.12 -20.97
N ILE A 77 -7.82 -1.92 -21.75
CA ILE A 77 -7.15 -3.13 -21.24
C ILE A 77 -6.06 -2.75 -20.23
N ILE A 78 -5.18 -1.80 -20.58
CA ILE A 78 -4.06 -1.43 -19.71
C ILE A 78 -4.54 -0.77 -18.41
N ALA A 79 -5.70 -0.09 -18.42
CA ALA A 79 -6.29 0.51 -17.21
C ALA A 79 -6.59 -0.53 -16.12
N PHE A 80 -7.13 -1.71 -16.48
CA PHE A 80 -7.38 -2.77 -15.51
C PHE A 80 -6.08 -3.29 -14.89
N PHE A 81 -5.04 -3.46 -15.70
CA PHE A 81 -3.73 -3.91 -15.22
C PHE A 81 -3.03 -2.84 -14.37
N SER A 82 -3.11 -1.55 -14.76
CA SER A 82 -2.45 -0.46 -14.05
C SER A 82 -3.06 -0.24 -12.67
N ILE A 83 -4.40 -0.23 -12.56
CA ILE A 83 -5.09 -0.10 -11.27
C ILE A 83 -4.80 -1.31 -10.38
N GLY A 84 -4.87 -2.53 -10.92
CA GLY A 84 -4.55 -3.74 -10.16
C GLY A 84 -3.11 -3.74 -9.63
N ALA A 85 -2.15 -3.32 -10.46
CA ALA A 85 -0.76 -3.20 -10.07
C ALA A 85 -0.53 -2.09 -9.03
N ALA A 86 -1.18 -0.93 -9.18
CA ALA A 86 -1.07 0.19 -8.25
C ALA A 86 -1.63 -0.17 -6.87
N ILE A 87 -2.83 -0.76 -6.81
CA ILE A 87 -3.43 -1.23 -5.56
C ILE A 87 -2.52 -2.27 -4.91
N SER A 88 -2.02 -3.25 -5.67
CA SER A 88 -1.11 -4.26 -5.15
C SER A 88 0.17 -3.65 -4.56
N ALA A 89 0.77 -2.67 -5.25
CA ALA A 89 1.95 -1.97 -4.77
C ALA A 89 1.66 -1.22 -3.46
N ILE A 90 0.54 -0.50 -3.38
CA ILE A 90 0.11 0.20 -2.17
C ILE A 90 -0.13 -0.79 -1.03
N THR A 91 -0.92 -1.83 -1.24
CA THR A 91 -1.27 -2.82 -0.22
C THR A 91 -0.03 -3.54 0.31
N PHE A 92 0.89 -3.99 -0.55
CA PHE A 92 2.06 -4.72 -0.08
C PHE A 92 3.14 -3.83 0.53
N THR A 93 3.16 -2.54 0.18
CA THR A 93 4.09 -1.57 0.77
C THR A 93 3.57 -1.07 2.12
N PHE A 94 2.30 -0.66 2.20
CA PHE A 94 1.72 -0.02 3.38
C PHE A 94 0.97 -0.98 4.30
N GLY A 95 0.50 -2.13 3.82
CA GLY A 95 -0.24 -3.12 4.60
C GLY A 95 0.51 -3.59 5.86
N PRO A 96 1.81 -3.94 5.79
CA PRO A 96 2.59 -4.32 6.98
C PRO A 96 2.70 -3.19 8.01
N LEU A 97 2.76 -1.95 7.54
CA LEU A 97 2.84 -0.77 8.38
C LEU A 97 1.52 -0.58 9.16
N PHE A 98 0.39 -0.64 8.46
CA PHE A 98 -0.95 -0.62 9.06
C PHE A 98 -1.16 -1.76 10.07
N GLY A 99 -0.77 -2.99 9.71
CA GLY A 99 -0.88 -4.13 10.61
C GLY A 99 -0.06 -3.95 11.90
N SER A 100 1.12 -3.33 11.80
CA SER A 100 1.97 -3.03 12.96
C SER A 100 1.33 -1.98 13.87
N VAL A 101 0.75 -0.92 13.29
CA VAL A 101 0.06 0.13 14.04
C VAL A 101 -1.18 -0.43 14.76
N LEU A 102 -2.00 -1.23 14.08
CA LEU A 102 -3.18 -1.87 14.67
C LEU A 102 -2.80 -2.83 15.80
N LYS A 103 -1.72 -3.60 15.65
CA LYS A 103 -1.23 -4.51 16.69
C LYS A 103 -0.72 -3.77 17.93
N VAL A 104 -0.14 -2.59 17.76
CA VAL A 104 0.23 -1.73 18.89
C VAL A 104 -1.03 -1.20 19.57
N GLY A 105 -2.00 -0.68 18.81
CA GLY A 105 -3.27 -0.20 19.34
C GLY A 105 -4.03 -1.27 20.14
N ALA A 106 -4.12 -2.50 19.61
CA ALA A 106 -4.77 -3.63 20.29
C ALA A 106 -4.12 -3.95 21.65
N ARG A 107 -2.77 -3.97 21.72
CA ARG A 107 -2.04 -4.20 22.97
C ARG A 107 -2.23 -3.09 24.01
N TYR A 108 -2.52 -1.86 23.59
CA TYR A 108 -2.85 -0.78 24.52
C TYR A 108 -4.24 -0.96 25.13
N LEU A 109 -5.22 -1.38 24.34
CA LEU A 109 -6.59 -1.63 24.81
C LEU A 109 -6.65 -2.80 25.80
N GLU A 110 -5.98 -3.91 25.49
CA GLU A 110 -5.90 -5.08 26.39
C GLU A 110 -5.34 -4.69 27.78
N LYS A 111 -4.29 -3.85 27.82
CA LYS A 111 -3.70 -3.39 29.08
C LYS A 111 -4.63 -2.52 29.92
N GLU A 112 -5.43 -1.68 29.27
CA GLU A 112 -6.42 -0.86 29.95
C GLU A 112 -7.58 -1.71 30.48
N GLU A 113 -8.04 -2.71 29.71
CA GLU A 113 -9.08 -3.66 30.13
C GLU A 113 -8.66 -4.48 31.36
N ASP A 114 -7.45 -5.05 31.37
CA ASP A 114 -6.91 -5.81 32.51
C ASP A 114 -6.79 -4.93 33.77
N ARG A 115 -6.33 -3.68 33.61
CA ARG A 115 -6.25 -2.70 34.71
C ARG A 115 -7.62 -2.33 35.28
N LEU A 116 -8.62 -2.18 34.41
CA LEU A 116 -9.99 -1.88 34.80
C LEU A 116 -10.59 -3.05 35.57
N LYS A 117 -10.37 -4.28 35.10
CA LYS A 117 -10.88 -5.50 35.74
C LYS A 117 -10.30 -5.70 37.14
N ASP A 118 -8.99 -5.53 37.32
CA ASP A 118 -8.30 -5.64 38.62
C ASP A 118 -8.83 -4.60 39.64
N LYS A 119 -9.02 -3.34 39.21
CA LYS A 119 -9.62 -2.29 40.05
C LYS A 119 -11.06 -2.61 40.47
N LEU A 120 -11.84 -3.22 39.58
CA LEU A 120 -13.22 -3.61 39.88
C LEU A 120 -13.28 -4.77 40.88
N GLU A 121 -12.39 -5.76 40.78
CA GLU A 121 -12.30 -6.88 41.73
C GLU A 121 -11.90 -6.40 43.13
N HIS A 122 -10.89 -5.52 43.24
CA HIS A 122 -10.47 -4.97 44.54
C HIS A 122 -11.59 -4.17 45.22
N LYS A 123 -12.28 -3.30 44.47
CA LYS A 123 -13.41 -2.50 44.99
C LYS A 123 -14.58 -3.38 45.46
N ASN A 124 -14.85 -4.47 44.75
CA ASN A 124 -15.91 -5.41 45.14
C ASN A 124 -15.56 -6.19 46.41
N SER A 125 -14.26 -6.48 46.63
CA SER A 125 -13.77 -7.15 47.82
C SER A 125 -13.86 -6.25 49.07
N ASP A 126 -13.45 -4.98 48.97
CA ASP A 126 -13.56 -3.99 50.06
C ASP A 126 -15.04 -3.70 50.43
N SER A 127 -15.93 -3.67 49.44
CA SER A 127 -17.37 -3.50 49.65
C SER A 127 -18.00 -4.65 50.43
N LYS A 128 -17.49 -5.87 50.31
CA LYS A 128 -17.99 -7.03 51.08
C LYS A 128 -17.53 -7.00 52.54
N THR A 129 -16.35 -6.46 52.81
CA THR A 129 -15.79 -6.38 54.17
C THR A 129 -16.49 -5.33 55.04
N HIS A 130 -17.05 -4.27 54.46
CA HIS A 130 -17.81 -3.24 55.19
C HIS A 130 -19.30 -3.54 55.38
N SER A 131 -19.81 -4.66 54.87
CA SER A 131 -21.23 -5.05 54.97
C SER A 131 -21.50 -6.17 55.99
N CYS A 132 -20.50 -6.54 56.79
CA CYS A 132 -20.62 -7.46 57.93
C CYS A 132 -20.56 -6.71 59.27
#